data_AF-A0A1F7UFF8-F1
#
_entry.id   AF-A0A1F7UFF8-F1
#
_cell.length_a   1.000
_cell.length_b   1.000
_cell.length_c   1.000
_cell.angle_alpha   90.00
_cell.angle_beta   90.00
_cell.angle_gamma   90.00
#
_symmetry.space_group_name_H-M   'P 1'
#
loop_
_entity.id
_entity.type
_entity.pdbx_description
1 polymer ?
#
loop_
_entity_poly.entity_id
_entity_poly.type
_entity_poly.pdbx_seq_one_letter_code
_entity_poly.pdbx_strand_id
1 'polypeptide(L)'
;MGEAGNLALNEDVLVLPLPSANANPQYRMADIDGDGMADVRDNCVDVPNRDQKDVNGNGRGDACDDFDRDGIINSNDNCPDDTNRAQADTDGDGTGDACDEQESRLTERLPWLPWVGIGAAALVVIVLLIMTARMPAGGVTAPKG
;
A
#
# COMPACT_ATOMS: atom_id res chain seq x y z
N MET A 1 -45.49 30.43 -41.49
CA MET A 1 -45.28 29.54 -40.34
C MET A 1 -44.24 28.54 -40.79
N GLY A 2 -42.99 28.69 -40.37
CA GLY A 2 -41.93 27.74 -40.72
C GLY A 2 -41.92 26.64 -39.66
N GLU A 3 -42.09 25.39 -40.08
CA GLU A 3 -41.92 24.24 -39.20
C GLU A 3 -40.45 24.14 -38.79
N ALA A 4 -40.20 23.83 -37.52
CA ALA A 4 -38.85 23.55 -37.04
C ALA A 4 -38.43 22.15 -37.53
N GLY A 5 -37.22 22.05 -38.09
CA GLY A 5 -36.70 20.79 -38.62
C GLY A 5 -36.65 19.70 -37.55
N ASN A 6 -36.95 18.46 -37.98
CA ASN A 6 -36.98 17.31 -37.09
C ASN A 6 -35.57 16.71 -36.91
N LEU A 7 -34.90 17.10 -35.82
CA LEU A 7 -33.56 16.63 -35.47
C LEU A 7 -33.47 15.12 -35.16
N ALA A 8 -34.59 14.43 -34.96
CA ALA A 8 -34.58 12.98 -34.72
C ALA A 8 -34.49 12.17 -36.03
N LEU A 9 -34.93 12.76 -37.14
CA LEU A 9 -34.93 12.11 -38.46
C LEU A 9 -33.94 12.77 -39.45
N ASN A 10 -33.26 13.83 -39.03
CA ASN A 10 -32.46 14.71 -39.90
C ASN A 10 -33.26 15.22 -41.12
N GLU A 11 -34.59 15.26 -41.02
CA GLU A 11 -35.46 15.84 -42.04
C GLU A 11 -35.31 17.36 -41.99
N ASP A 12 -35.15 17.96 -43.17
CA ASP A 12 -34.88 19.39 -43.36
C ASP A 12 -33.58 19.92 -42.70
N VAL A 13 -32.62 19.04 -42.41
CA VAL A 13 -31.27 19.43 -41.97
C VAL A 13 -30.34 19.60 -43.17
N LEU A 14 -29.82 20.81 -43.37
CA LEU A 14 -28.78 21.08 -44.36
C LEU A 14 -27.45 20.44 -43.90
N VAL A 15 -27.12 19.27 -44.43
CA VAL A 15 -25.82 18.64 -44.21
C VAL A 15 -24.80 19.32 -45.12
N LEU A 16 -23.99 20.21 -44.55
CA LEU A 16 -22.85 20.78 -45.26
C LEU A 16 -21.79 19.68 -45.47
N PRO A 17 -21.18 19.56 -46.66
CA PRO A 17 -20.04 18.69 -46.84
C PRO A 17 -18.95 19.13 -45.86
N LEU A 18 -18.41 18.18 -45.10
CA LEU A 18 -17.31 18.47 -44.18
C LEU A 18 -16.18 19.10 -45.00
N PRO A 19 -15.68 20.29 -44.62
CA PRO A 19 -14.47 20.81 -45.23
C PRO A 19 -13.38 19.77 -45.05
N SER A 20 -12.49 19.64 -46.03
CA SER A 20 -11.29 18.81 -45.89
C SER A 20 -10.65 19.14 -44.55
N ALA A 21 -10.44 18.13 -43.71
CA ALA A 21 -9.88 18.30 -42.38
C ALA A 21 -8.43 18.81 -42.51
N ASN A 22 -8.29 20.13 -42.65
CA ASN A 22 -7.01 20.78 -42.64
C ASN A 22 -6.55 20.79 -41.19
N ALA A 23 -5.52 19.99 -40.89
CA ALA A 23 -4.87 20.01 -39.59
C ALA A 23 -4.41 21.45 -39.30
N ASN A 24 -4.78 21.99 -38.15
CA ASN A 24 -4.29 23.29 -37.71
C ASN A 24 -2.80 23.15 -37.34
N PRO A 25 -1.86 23.77 -38.09
CA PRO A 25 -0.43 23.64 -37.80
C PRO A 25 -0.02 24.28 -36.46
N GLN A 26 -0.89 25.08 -35.84
CA GLN A 26 -0.68 25.67 -34.52
C GLN A 26 -1.22 24.81 -33.38
N TYR A 27 -1.95 23.74 -33.69
CA TYR A 27 -2.46 22.84 -32.65
C TYR A 27 -1.29 22.08 -32.00
N ARG A 28 -1.17 22.24 -30.69
CA ARG A 28 -0.32 21.44 -29.81
C ARG A 28 -1.25 20.69 -28.87
N MET A 29 -0.95 19.42 -28.62
CA MET A 29 -1.66 18.71 -27.56
C MET A 29 -1.33 19.36 -26.22
N ALA A 30 -2.33 19.41 -25.33
CA ALA A 30 -2.12 19.83 -23.96
C ALA A 30 -1.27 18.78 -23.23
N ASP A 31 -0.44 19.28 -22.34
CA ASP A 31 0.54 18.57 -21.50
C ASP A 31 0.66 19.48 -20.26
N ILE A 32 -0.27 19.33 -19.33
CA ILE A 32 -0.47 20.27 -18.22
C ILE A 32 0.64 20.16 -17.17
N ASP A 33 1.22 18.98 -17.00
CA ASP A 33 2.28 18.72 -16.03
C ASP A 33 3.70 18.84 -16.63
N GLY A 34 3.81 18.91 -17.96
CA GLY A 34 5.04 19.18 -18.69
C GLY A 34 6.00 18.00 -18.76
N ASP A 35 5.50 16.78 -18.59
CA ASP A 35 6.33 15.57 -18.59
C ASP A 35 6.64 15.06 -20.02
N GLY A 36 5.92 15.57 -21.02
CA GLY A 36 6.06 15.21 -22.43
C GLY A 36 5.12 14.10 -22.91
N MET A 37 4.21 13.64 -22.04
CA MET A 37 3.00 12.91 -22.40
C MET A 37 1.86 13.92 -22.56
N ALA A 38 1.04 13.72 -23.59
CA ALA A 38 -0.11 14.58 -23.79
C ALA A 38 -1.24 14.15 -22.85
N ASP A 39 -2.01 15.08 -22.28
CA ASP A 39 -3.11 14.82 -21.34
C ASP A 39 -4.07 13.70 -21.82
N VAL A 40 -4.30 13.62 -23.13
CA VAL A 40 -5.17 12.60 -23.75
C VAL A 40 -4.63 11.17 -23.71
N ARG A 41 -3.36 11.01 -23.35
CA ARG A 41 -2.61 9.75 -23.26
C ARG A 41 -1.86 9.61 -21.94
N ASP A 42 -2.07 10.54 -21.01
CA ASP A 42 -1.41 10.58 -19.73
C ASP A 42 -2.25 9.85 -18.66
N ASN A 43 -1.68 8.83 -18.02
CA ASN A 43 -2.34 8.11 -16.93
C ASN A 43 -2.27 8.84 -15.57
N CYS A 44 -1.55 9.98 -15.50
CA CYS A 44 -1.49 10.90 -14.38
C CYS A 44 -1.44 12.37 -14.84
N VAL A 45 -2.50 12.83 -15.50
CA VAL A 45 -2.63 14.17 -16.10
C VAL A 45 -2.00 15.34 -15.30
N ASP A 46 -2.15 15.37 -13.97
CA ASP A 46 -1.66 16.49 -13.15
C ASP A 46 -0.34 16.21 -12.40
N VAL A 47 0.31 15.05 -12.62
CA VAL A 47 1.49 14.58 -11.87
C VAL A 47 2.55 14.00 -12.82
N PRO A 48 3.73 14.66 -12.96
CA PRO A 48 4.76 14.23 -13.92
C PRO A 48 5.22 12.78 -13.72
N ASN A 49 5.01 11.94 -14.73
CA ASN A 49 5.39 10.52 -14.73
C ASN A 49 5.70 10.00 -16.16
N ARG A 50 6.81 10.49 -16.72
CA ARG A 50 7.24 10.24 -18.12
C ARG A 50 7.31 8.76 -18.54
N ASP A 51 7.48 7.86 -17.59
CA ASP A 51 7.53 6.42 -17.82
C ASP A 51 6.14 5.78 -17.93
N GLN A 52 5.08 6.52 -17.58
CA GLN A 52 3.67 6.12 -17.63
C GLN A 52 3.46 4.77 -16.95
N LYS A 53 4.19 4.53 -15.86
CA LYS A 53 4.17 3.27 -15.14
C LYS A 53 2.78 3.08 -14.50
N ASP A 54 2.18 1.93 -14.78
CA ASP A 54 0.90 1.47 -14.23
C ASP A 54 1.04 -0.04 -14.03
N VAL A 55 1.42 -0.45 -12.82
CA VAL A 55 1.74 -1.86 -12.51
C VAL A 55 0.50 -2.74 -12.53
N ASN A 56 -0.66 -2.20 -12.13
CA ASN A 56 -1.89 -2.96 -12.00
C ASN A 56 -2.78 -2.91 -13.26
N GLY A 57 -2.50 -2.01 -14.20
CA GLY A 57 -3.19 -1.87 -15.47
C GLY A 57 -4.60 -1.26 -15.35
N ASN A 58 -4.87 -0.49 -14.30
CA ASN A 58 -6.18 0.13 -14.05
C ASN A 58 -6.39 1.43 -14.87
N GLY A 59 -5.36 1.92 -15.55
CA GLY A 59 -5.39 3.13 -16.36
C GLY A 59 -5.06 4.42 -15.60
N ARG A 60 -4.73 4.33 -14.31
CA ARG A 60 -4.19 5.39 -13.47
C ARG A 60 -2.72 5.03 -13.17
N GLY A 61 -1.81 5.97 -13.39
CA GLY A 61 -0.39 5.70 -13.20
C GLY A 61 -0.02 5.58 -11.73
N ASP A 62 1.01 4.78 -11.43
CA ASP A 62 1.56 4.55 -10.09
C ASP A 62 1.88 5.87 -9.36
N ALA A 63 2.22 6.94 -10.11
CA ALA A 63 2.56 8.25 -9.57
C ALA A 63 1.38 8.99 -8.94
N CYS A 64 0.15 8.68 -9.35
CA CYS A 64 -1.07 9.31 -8.89
C CYS A 64 -2.11 8.29 -8.39
N ASP A 65 -1.70 7.02 -8.23
CA ASP A 65 -2.57 5.95 -7.76
C ASP A 65 -2.80 6.03 -6.24
N ASP A 66 -4.05 5.77 -5.86
CA ASP A 66 -4.62 5.87 -4.51
C ASP A 66 -5.80 4.88 -4.47
N PHE A 67 -5.56 3.68 -3.96
CA PHE A 67 -6.51 2.58 -4.07
C PHE A 67 -7.70 2.75 -3.14
N ASP A 68 -7.45 3.20 -1.93
CA ASP A 68 -8.44 3.31 -0.87
C ASP A 68 -9.17 4.67 -0.87
N ARG A 69 -8.64 5.66 -1.60
CA ARG A 69 -9.17 7.00 -1.81
C ARG A 69 -9.22 7.84 -0.54
N ASP A 70 -8.27 7.63 0.36
CA ASP A 70 -8.17 8.43 1.58
C ASP A 70 -7.51 9.81 1.35
N GLY A 71 -6.91 9.99 0.17
CA GLY A 71 -6.22 11.20 -0.28
C GLY A 71 -4.69 11.14 -0.17
N ILE A 72 -4.12 9.96 0.12
CA ILE A 72 -2.68 9.70 0.17
C ILE A 72 -2.34 8.74 -0.98
N ILE A 73 -1.31 9.08 -1.75
CA ILE A 73 -0.88 8.22 -2.85
C ILE A 73 -0.28 6.93 -2.30
N ASN A 74 -0.48 5.81 -2.98
CA ASN A 74 -0.04 4.47 -2.54
C ASN A 74 1.45 4.39 -2.17
N SER A 75 2.30 5.23 -2.78
CA SER A 75 3.74 5.28 -2.49
C SER A 75 4.12 5.96 -1.17
N ASN A 76 3.18 6.71 -0.57
CA ASN A 76 3.34 7.42 0.69
C ASN A 76 2.35 6.94 1.77
N ASP A 77 1.58 5.90 1.47
CA ASP A 77 0.54 5.38 2.34
C ASP A 77 1.06 4.15 3.11
N ASN A 78 0.99 4.20 4.44
CA ASN A 78 1.33 3.07 5.31
C ASN A 78 0.23 1.99 5.37
N CYS A 79 -0.93 2.22 4.75
CA CYS A 79 -2.01 1.26 4.51
C CYS A 79 -2.68 1.44 3.13
N PRO A 80 -1.98 1.13 2.01
CA PRO A 80 -2.47 1.45 0.66
C PRO A 80 -3.84 0.88 0.28
N ASP A 81 -4.35 -0.11 0.99
CA ASP A 81 -5.62 -0.77 0.72
C ASP A 81 -6.73 -0.46 1.76
N ASP A 82 -6.42 0.28 2.83
CA ASP A 82 -7.32 0.53 3.97
C ASP A 82 -7.30 2.00 4.42
N THR A 83 -8.41 2.72 4.17
CA THR A 83 -8.53 4.16 4.43
C THR A 83 -8.06 4.59 5.81
N ASN A 84 -7.01 5.40 5.88
CA ASN A 84 -6.41 5.77 7.16
C ASN A 84 -5.71 7.14 7.17
N ARG A 85 -6.28 8.16 6.52
CA ARG A 85 -5.78 9.55 6.33
C ARG A 85 -4.92 10.20 7.44
N ALA A 86 -5.06 9.78 8.69
CA ALA A 86 -4.19 10.21 9.80
C ALA A 86 -2.78 9.58 9.77
N GLN A 87 -2.57 8.50 9.00
CA GLN A 87 -1.33 7.71 8.90
C GLN A 87 -0.76 7.37 10.28
N ALA A 88 -1.65 6.93 11.18
CA ALA A 88 -1.24 6.51 12.51
C ALA A 88 -0.43 5.21 12.39
N ASP A 89 0.70 5.18 13.09
CA ASP A 89 1.64 4.07 13.20
C ASP A 89 2.23 4.15 14.61
N THR A 90 1.61 3.41 15.53
CA THR A 90 1.84 3.57 16.97
C THR A 90 3.19 3.00 17.40
N ASP A 91 3.66 1.93 16.77
CA ASP A 91 4.92 1.27 17.11
C ASP A 91 6.09 1.62 16.18
N GLY A 92 5.81 2.29 15.05
CA GLY A 92 6.79 2.85 14.13
C GLY A 92 7.42 1.83 13.21
N ASP A 93 6.73 0.73 12.91
CA ASP A 93 7.24 -0.34 12.05
C ASP A 93 7.06 -0.06 10.54
N GLY A 94 6.29 0.97 10.20
CA GLY A 94 5.99 1.40 8.83
C GLY A 94 4.67 0.88 8.27
N THR A 95 3.95 0.03 9.01
CA THR A 95 2.58 -0.42 8.73
C THR A 95 1.62 0.41 9.56
N GLY A 96 0.55 0.96 8.96
CA GLY A 96 -0.37 1.78 9.72
C GLY A 96 -1.29 0.98 10.65
N ASP A 97 -1.72 1.60 11.75
CA ASP A 97 -2.63 1.02 12.75
C ASP A 97 -3.95 0.47 12.13
N ALA A 98 -4.34 0.97 10.94
CA ALA A 98 -5.55 0.55 10.24
C ALA A 98 -5.42 -0.82 9.54
N CYS A 99 -4.21 -1.19 9.11
CA CYS A 99 -3.91 -2.40 8.35
C CYS A 99 -2.90 -3.31 9.04
N ASP A 100 -2.38 -2.92 10.21
CA ASP A 100 -1.50 -3.76 10.99
C ASP A 100 -2.29 -4.78 11.86
N GLU A 101 -2.28 -6.04 11.42
CA GLU A 101 -2.84 -7.14 12.22
C GLU A 101 -1.97 -7.47 13.45
N GLN A 102 -0.70 -7.06 13.45
CA GLN A 102 0.28 -7.45 14.47
C GLN A 102 0.21 -6.57 15.72
N GLU A 103 -0.26 -5.32 15.65
CA GLU A 103 -0.60 -4.44 16.80
C GLU A 103 -1.44 -5.17 17.87
N SER A 104 -2.24 -6.16 17.42
CA SER A 104 -3.04 -7.05 18.27
C SER A 104 -2.22 -8.07 19.08
N ARG A 105 -0.94 -8.25 18.79
CA ARG A 105 -0.06 -9.29 19.36
C ARG A 105 0.68 -8.73 20.57
N LEU A 106 0.57 -9.46 21.67
CA LEU A 106 1.22 -9.11 22.93
C LEU A 106 2.74 -8.94 22.83
N THR A 107 3.38 -9.64 21.88
CA THR A 107 4.84 -9.64 21.68
C THR A 107 5.37 -8.37 21.02
N GLU A 108 4.52 -7.62 20.33
CA GLU A 108 4.90 -6.38 19.65
C GLU A 108 4.68 -5.18 20.58
N ARG A 109 3.52 -5.16 21.26
CA ARG A 109 3.26 -4.22 22.37
C ARG A 109 4.27 -4.32 23.52
N LEU A 110 4.83 -5.51 23.75
CA LEU A 110 5.82 -5.76 24.80
C LEU A 110 7.06 -6.46 24.22
N PRO A 111 8.00 -5.72 23.57
CA PRO A 111 9.17 -6.30 22.91
C PRO A 111 10.10 -7.07 23.86
N TRP A 112 9.98 -6.81 25.17
CA TRP A 112 10.75 -7.46 26.24
C TRP A 112 10.17 -8.82 26.67
N LEU A 113 8.94 -9.16 26.26
CA LEU A 113 8.24 -10.37 26.67
C LEU A 113 8.99 -11.67 26.32
N PRO A 114 9.62 -11.82 25.13
CA PRO A 114 10.43 -13.00 24.82
C PRO A 114 11.62 -13.18 25.78
N TRP A 115 12.26 -12.08 26.19
CA TRP A 115 13.41 -12.11 27.09
C TRP A 115 13.04 -12.55 28.51
N VAL A 116 11.82 -12.24 28.96
CA VAL A 116 11.29 -12.73 30.24
C VAL A 116 11.13 -14.24 30.21
N GLY A 117 10.55 -14.77 29.11
CA GLY A 117 10.38 -16.21 28.93
C GLY A 117 11.72 -16.95 28.94
N ILE A 118 12.70 -16.43 28.20
CA ILE A 118 14.07 -16.98 28.18
C ILE A 118 14.71 -16.88 29.57
N GLY A 119 14.58 -15.74 30.24
CA GLY A 119 15.11 -15.53 31.59
C GLY A 119 14.53 -16.51 32.61
N ALA A 120 13.21 -16.72 32.58
CA ALA A 120 12.53 -17.68 33.44
C ALA A 120 12.99 -19.12 33.17
N ALA A 121 13.09 -19.51 31.89
CA ALA A 121 13.57 -20.83 31.50
C ALA A 121 15.02 -21.07 31.93
N ALA A 122 15.91 -20.08 31.74
CA ALA A 122 17.28 -20.14 32.20
C ALA A 122 17.37 -20.30 33.72
N LEU A 123 16.53 -19.58 34.47
CA LEU A 123 16.45 -19.68 35.93
C LEU A 123 16.03 -21.08 36.37
N VAL A 124 15.03 -21.68 35.71
CA VAL A 124 14.61 -23.07 35.96
C VAL A 124 15.76 -24.05 35.71
N VAL A 125 16.47 -23.93 34.58
CA VAL A 125 17.62 -24.79 34.25
C VAL A 125 18.75 -24.64 35.28
N ILE A 126 19.03 -23.41 35.72
CA ILE A 126 20.04 -23.14 36.76
C ILE A 126 19.65 -23.81 38.08
N VAL A 127 18.39 -23.71 38.50
CA VAL A 127 17.89 -24.35 39.72
C VAL A 127 18.00 -25.87 39.62
N LEU A 128 17.61 -26.45 38.48
CA LEU A 128 17.74 -27.89 38.24
C LEU A 128 19.21 -28.34 38.29
N LEU A 129 20.13 -27.58 37.71
CA LEU A 129 21.57 -27.85 37.79
C LEU A 129 22.11 -27.77 39.23
N ILE A 130 21.65 -26.79 40.02
CA ILE A 130 22.03 -26.68 41.43
C ILE A 130 21.52 -27.88 42.24
N MET A 131 20.28 -28.32 41.98
CA MET A 131 19.71 -29.49 42.66
C MET A 131 20.45 -30.77 42.28
N THR A 132 20.80 -30.97 41.00
CA THR A 132 21.57 -32.14 40.58
C THR A 132 23.00 -32.14 41.12
N ALA A 133 23.67 -30.98 41.14
CA ALA A 133 25.01 -30.85 41.71
C ALA A 133 25.04 -31.01 43.25
N ARG A 134 23.93 -30.75 43.94
CA ARG A 134 23.80 -30.89 45.41
C ARG A 134 23.28 -32.24 45.87
N MET A 135 22.92 -33.16 44.98
CA MET A 135 22.67 -34.54 45.39
C MET A 135 23.99 -35.13 45.91
N PRO A 136 24.14 -35.43 47.22
CA PRO A 136 25.31 -36.12 47.70
C PRO A 136 25.36 -37.47 46.99
N ALA A 137 26.54 -37.85 46.49
CA ALA A 137 26.81 -39.20 46.04
C ALA A 137 26.52 -40.13 47.22
N GLY A 138 25.29 -40.68 47.27
CA GLY A 138 24.91 -41.71 48.21
C GLY A 138 25.85 -42.87 47.97
N GLY A 139 26.87 -42.98 48.83
CA GLY A 139 27.86 -44.03 48.77
C GLY A 139 27.15 -45.36 48.77
N VAL A 140 27.27 -46.08 47.66
CA VAL A 140 26.97 -47.50 47.59
C VAL A 140 27.98 -48.16 48.52
N THR A 141 27.60 -48.37 49.78
CA THR A 141 28.36 -49.25 50.66
C THR A 141 28.25 -50.65 50.08
N ALA A 142 29.34 -51.13 49.50
CA ALA A 142 29.47 -52.51 49.04
C ALA A 142 29.19 -53.48 50.20
N PRO A 143 28.39 -54.54 50.00
CA PRO A 143 28.20 -55.55 51.04
C PRO A 143 29.54 -56.25 51.30
N LYS A 144 30.00 -56.21 52.54
CA LYS A 144 31.08 -57.08 53.03
C LYS A 144 30.44 -58.36 53.59
N GLY A 145 30.86 -59.50 53.05
CA GLY A 145 30.66 -60.83 53.63
C GLY A 145 29.52 -61.61 53.00
#